data_AF-A0A960X269-F1
#
_entry.id   AF-A0A960X269-F1
#
_cell.length_a   1.000
_cell.length_b   1.000
_cell.length_c   1.000
_cell.angle_alpha   90.00
_cell.angle_beta   90.00
_cell.angle_gamma   90.00
#
_symmetry.space_group_name_H-M   'P 1'
#
loop_
_entity.id
_entity.type
_entity.pdbx_description
1 polymer ?
#
loop_
_entity_poly.entity_id
_entity_poly.type
_entity_poly.pdbx_seq_one_letter_code
_entity_poly.pdbx_strand_id
1 'polypeptide(L)'
;SLPGTAWGQFSPRVAKTGSQMAWSAYLLEGGVTSANNSGLFKVTPGNIESVVARKGDTLFGSTVFNTFVGESISTDGAVLYRATLKGSAANEVLFHSSQGYYLKGTVLDASNPQVSVSRFLKFWPAAGGKWFFLAKLTGRGVNSSNDCALYLVDTGGAYLLLREGDYVAGCDGPKVGVIQRVDVEPTGGQYVVLTSLTGSSAANQAVFTGDAAAGNDTDKRALRLPVLKLRKGTSYQAPTGSTTKILSLSMTNTNDAAGAGAKGGPQVIDANGNVVICVQFTDKSKHLMKGKP
;
A
#
# COMPACT_ATOMS: atom_id res chain seq x y z
N SER A 1 -6.91 -6.25 -34.01
CA SER A 1 -5.81 -5.37 -33.57
C SER A 1 -6.29 -4.61 -32.35
N LEU A 2 -5.43 -4.42 -31.35
CA LEU A 2 -5.76 -3.51 -30.25
C LEU A 2 -5.99 -2.11 -30.85
N PRO A 3 -7.08 -1.40 -30.52
CA PRO A 3 -7.25 -0.03 -30.96
C PRO A 3 -6.17 0.85 -30.33
N GLY A 4 -5.32 1.45 -31.18
CA GLY A 4 -4.06 2.09 -30.77
C GLY A 4 -2.84 1.33 -31.27
N THR A 5 -2.56 1.38 -32.58
CA THR A 5 -1.35 0.76 -33.16
C THR A 5 -0.09 1.61 -32.95
N ALA A 6 -0.26 2.90 -32.64
CA ALA A 6 0.82 3.83 -32.37
C ALA A 6 0.76 4.35 -30.92
N TRP A 7 1.91 4.26 -30.25
CA TRP A 7 2.10 4.68 -28.87
C TRP A 7 2.50 6.15 -28.79
N GLY A 8 1.88 6.86 -27.86
CA GLY A 8 2.30 8.19 -27.44
C GLY A 8 3.25 8.14 -26.25
N GLN A 9 3.19 9.18 -25.42
CA GLN A 9 4.01 9.25 -24.21
C GLN A 9 3.66 8.12 -23.22
N PHE A 10 4.68 7.42 -22.76
CA PHE A 10 4.59 6.50 -21.63
C PHE A 10 4.67 7.29 -20.33
N SER A 11 3.91 6.87 -19.32
CA SER A 11 4.12 7.39 -17.97
C SER A 11 5.55 7.06 -17.51
N PRO A 12 6.21 7.93 -16.73
CA PRO A 12 7.60 7.72 -16.28
C PRO A 12 7.71 6.65 -15.17
N ARG A 13 6.82 5.66 -15.21
CA ARG A 13 6.72 4.58 -14.25
C ARG A 13 6.29 3.31 -14.98
N VAL A 14 6.90 2.21 -14.60
CA VAL A 14 6.53 0.86 -15.02
C VAL A 14 6.48 0.03 -13.76
N ALA A 15 5.40 -0.71 -13.57
CA ALA A 15 5.31 -1.73 -12.54
C ALA A 15 5.86 -3.04 -13.08
N LYS A 16 6.71 -3.71 -12.29
CA LYS A 16 7.30 -4.98 -12.66
C LYS A 16 7.31 -5.95 -11.49
N THR A 17 6.86 -7.18 -11.77
CA THR A 17 6.97 -8.33 -10.87
C THR A 17 7.34 -9.56 -11.71
N GLY A 18 8.49 -10.19 -11.40
CA GLY A 18 9.03 -11.27 -12.23
C GLY A 18 9.19 -10.85 -13.70
N SER A 19 8.58 -11.60 -14.61
CA SER A 19 8.56 -11.35 -16.07
C SER A 19 7.31 -10.59 -16.55
N GLN A 20 6.53 -10.04 -15.62
CA GLN A 20 5.31 -9.30 -15.92
C GLN A 20 5.57 -7.80 -15.76
N MET A 21 4.94 -7.00 -16.62
CA MET A 21 5.00 -5.55 -16.51
C MET A 21 3.62 -4.93 -16.74
N ALA A 22 3.34 -3.83 -16.05
CA ALA A 22 2.20 -2.97 -16.32
C ALA A 22 2.65 -1.52 -16.45
N TRP A 23 2.04 -0.79 -17.37
CA TRP A 23 2.38 0.61 -17.64
C TRP A 23 1.16 1.35 -18.18
N SER A 24 1.10 2.65 -17.92
CA SER A 24 0.17 3.54 -18.59
C SER A 24 0.85 4.33 -19.71
N ALA A 25 0.11 4.56 -20.81
CA ALA A 25 0.60 5.33 -21.96
C ALA A 25 -0.54 6.04 -22.70
N TYR A 26 -0.18 7.09 -23.42
CA TYR A 26 -1.05 7.72 -24.41
C TYR A 26 -1.12 6.90 -25.70
N LEU A 27 -2.23 7.01 -26.40
CA LEU A 27 -2.48 6.39 -27.71
C LEU A 27 -2.61 7.48 -28.77
N LEU A 28 -2.15 7.21 -30.00
CA LEU A 28 -2.13 8.23 -31.08
C LEU A 28 -3.04 7.91 -32.27
N GLU A 29 -3.33 6.64 -32.54
CA GLU A 29 -4.02 6.20 -33.76
C GLU A 29 -5.16 5.20 -33.48
N GLY A 30 -5.95 4.85 -34.51
CA GLY A 30 -6.96 3.80 -34.42
C GLY A 30 -8.23 4.23 -33.68
N GLY A 31 -8.86 5.32 -34.11
CA GLY A 31 -10.09 5.83 -33.51
C GLY A 31 -9.89 6.47 -32.13
N VAL A 32 -8.67 6.92 -31.84
CA VAL A 32 -8.35 7.64 -30.61
C VAL A 32 -8.91 9.06 -30.66
N THR A 33 -9.60 9.46 -29.59
CA THR A 33 -10.11 10.80 -29.33
C THR A 33 -9.61 11.28 -27.96
N SER A 34 -9.79 12.56 -27.64
CA SER A 34 -9.46 13.08 -26.31
C SER A 34 -10.19 12.37 -25.16
N ALA A 35 -11.31 11.70 -25.45
CA ALA A 35 -12.08 10.92 -24.48
C ALA A 35 -11.48 9.53 -24.20
N ASN A 36 -10.60 8.98 -25.06
CA ASN A 36 -10.07 7.62 -24.92
C ASN A 36 -8.57 7.48 -25.28
N ASN A 37 -7.82 8.57 -25.22
CA ASN A 37 -6.43 8.67 -25.67
C ASN A 37 -5.37 8.15 -24.69
N SER A 38 -5.75 7.41 -23.65
CA SER A 38 -4.78 6.78 -22.75
C SER A 38 -5.29 5.43 -22.27
N GLY A 39 -4.38 4.49 -22.04
CA GLY A 39 -4.69 3.18 -21.50
C GLY A 39 -3.70 2.75 -20.41
N LEU A 40 -4.11 1.73 -19.67
CA LEU A 40 -3.29 0.92 -18.81
C LEU A 40 -3.14 -0.45 -19.48
N PHE A 41 -1.90 -0.91 -19.62
CA PHE A 41 -1.54 -2.09 -20.37
C PHE A 41 -0.72 -3.01 -19.49
N LYS A 42 -0.71 -4.30 -19.85
CA LYS A 42 0.19 -5.27 -19.23
C LYS A 42 0.71 -6.29 -20.24
N VAL A 43 1.88 -6.82 -19.94
CA VAL A 43 2.49 -7.99 -20.58
C VAL A 43 2.68 -9.08 -19.54
N THR A 44 2.37 -10.31 -19.90
CA THR A 44 2.62 -11.50 -19.08
C THR A 44 3.33 -12.56 -19.94
N PRO A 45 4.08 -13.50 -19.35
CA PRO A 45 4.64 -14.62 -20.12
C PRO A 45 3.59 -15.30 -20.99
N GLY A 46 3.86 -15.42 -22.29
CA GLY A 46 2.92 -16.01 -23.27
C GLY A 46 1.82 -15.08 -23.79
N ASN A 47 1.69 -13.85 -23.28
CA ASN A 47 0.75 -12.85 -23.77
C ASN A 47 1.46 -11.51 -23.99
N ILE A 48 1.66 -11.17 -25.26
CA ILE A 48 2.50 -10.05 -25.67
C ILE A 48 1.95 -8.67 -25.26
N GLU A 49 0.63 -8.54 -25.12
CA GLU A 49 0.00 -7.30 -24.64
C GLU A 49 -1.50 -7.47 -24.36
N SER A 50 -1.97 -6.97 -23.22
CA SER A 50 -3.40 -6.85 -22.94
C SER A 50 -3.74 -5.47 -22.38
N VAL A 51 -4.84 -4.90 -22.89
CA VAL A 51 -5.44 -3.68 -22.33
C VAL A 51 -6.11 -4.05 -21.02
N VAL A 52 -5.67 -3.41 -19.93
CA VAL A 52 -6.25 -3.59 -18.59
C VAL A 52 -7.45 -2.67 -18.40
N ALA A 53 -7.30 -1.41 -18.79
CA ALA A 53 -8.34 -0.40 -18.74
C ALA A 53 -8.01 0.72 -19.71
N ARG A 54 -9.02 1.38 -20.28
CA ARG A 54 -8.84 2.56 -21.12
C ARG A 54 -9.60 3.75 -20.57
N LYS A 55 -9.04 4.95 -20.79
CA LYS A 55 -9.77 6.20 -20.56
C LYS A 55 -11.08 6.16 -21.37
N GLY A 56 -12.15 6.63 -20.75
CA GLY A 56 -13.49 6.60 -21.34
C GLY A 56 -14.22 5.27 -21.16
N ASP A 57 -13.54 4.18 -20.79
CA ASP A 57 -14.23 2.93 -20.45
C ASP A 57 -15.10 3.15 -19.19
N THR A 58 -16.31 2.59 -19.25
CA THR A 58 -17.27 2.66 -18.16
C THR A 58 -16.82 1.79 -17.00
N LEU A 59 -16.79 2.39 -15.81
CA LEU A 59 -16.64 1.67 -14.55
C LEU A 59 -18.01 1.19 -14.03
N PHE A 60 -18.98 2.11 -13.92
CA PHE A 60 -20.39 1.82 -13.62
C PHE A 60 -21.28 2.99 -14.04
N GLY A 61 -22.51 2.72 -14.47
CA GLY A 61 -23.44 3.78 -14.91
C GLY A 61 -22.80 4.69 -15.96
N SER A 62 -22.80 6.00 -15.70
CA SER A 62 -22.12 7.02 -16.54
C SER A 62 -20.70 7.37 -16.05
N THR A 63 -20.18 6.67 -15.06
CA THR A 63 -18.84 6.91 -14.50
C THR A 63 -17.80 6.21 -15.35
N VAL A 64 -16.82 6.96 -15.84
CA VAL A 64 -15.75 6.47 -16.73
C VAL A 64 -14.37 6.76 -16.16
N PHE A 65 -13.38 5.96 -16.58
CA PHE A 65 -11.97 6.25 -16.28
C PHE A 65 -11.52 7.54 -16.99
N ASN A 66 -10.77 8.38 -16.28
CA ASN A 66 -10.28 9.65 -16.83
C ASN A 66 -8.75 9.73 -16.92
N THR A 67 -8.02 9.35 -15.87
CA THR A 67 -6.55 9.36 -15.87
C THR A 67 -6.02 8.29 -14.95
N PHE A 68 -5.04 7.52 -15.40
CA PHE A 68 -4.33 6.54 -14.59
C PHE A 68 -3.23 7.23 -13.78
N VAL A 69 -3.34 7.15 -12.46
CA VAL A 69 -2.49 7.89 -11.52
C VAL A 69 -1.29 7.06 -11.10
N GLY A 70 -1.45 5.75 -10.92
CA GLY A 70 -0.36 4.83 -10.56
C GLY A 70 -0.80 3.38 -10.72
N GLU A 71 0.18 2.49 -10.89
CA GLU A 71 -0.02 1.08 -11.17
C GLU A 71 1.01 0.22 -10.43
N SER A 72 0.60 -0.99 -10.07
CA SER A 72 1.42 -2.06 -9.53
C SER A 72 0.90 -3.41 -10.05
N ILE A 73 1.73 -4.45 -10.03
CA ILE A 73 1.38 -5.77 -10.57
C ILE A 73 1.77 -6.86 -9.57
N SER A 74 0.82 -7.74 -9.24
CA SER A 74 1.06 -8.93 -8.39
C SER A 74 1.72 -10.05 -9.17
N THR A 75 2.20 -11.08 -8.48
CA THR A 75 2.84 -12.26 -9.09
C THR A 75 1.88 -13.08 -9.96
N ASP A 76 0.57 -13.00 -9.70
CA ASP A 76 -0.48 -13.65 -10.50
C ASP A 76 -0.90 -12.84 -11.75
N GLY A 77 -0.27 -11.69 -12.00
CA GLY A 77 -0.56 -10.84 -13.16
C GLY A 77 -1.82 -9.98 -13.02
N ALA A 78 -2.40 -9.89 -11.83
CA ALA A 78 -3.40 -8.88 -11.53
C ALA A 78 -2.73 -7.50 -11.40
N VAL A 79 -3.40 -6.48 -11.96
CA VAL A 79 -2.93 -5.11 -11.92
C VAL A 79 -3.76 -4.37 -10.90
N LEU A 80 -3.08 -3.78 -9.90
CA LEU A 80 -3.65 -2.89 -8.92
C LEU A 80 -3.30 -1.45 -9.33
N TYR A 81 -4.31 -0.62 -9.54
CA TYR A 81 -4.08 0.72 -10.06
C TYR A 81 -5.04 1.74 -9.47
N ARG A 82 -4.54 2.98 -9.37
CA ARG A 82 -5.32 4.14 -8.94
C ARG A 82 -5.65 4.98 -10.16
N ALA A 83 -6.91 5.40 -10.29
CA ALA A 83 -7.34 6.25 -11.39
C ALA A 83 -8.27 7.38 -10.91
N THR A 84 -8.28 8.49 -11.65
CA THR A 84 -9.33 9.50 -11.51
C THR A 84 -10.53 9.12 -12.36
N LEU A 85 -11.71 9.54 -11.91
CA LEU A 85 -12.99 9.24 -12.56
C LEU A 85 -13.67 10.52 -13.04
N LYS A 86 -14.42 10.40 -14.14
CA LYS A 86 -15.35 11.43 -14.62
C LYS A 86 -16.78 10.90 -14.47
N GLY A 87 -17.72 11.76 -14.08
CA GLY A 87 -19.13 11.40 -13.91
C GLY A 87 -19.52 10.88 -12.52
N SER A 88 -18.63 10.96 -11.53
CA SER A 88 -18.91 10.58 -10.14
C SER A 88 -18.33 11.60 -9.15
N ALA A 89 -19.04 11.84 -8.04
CA ALA A 89 -18.57 12.66 -6.92
C ALA A 89 -17.36 12.03 -6.19
N ALA A 90 -17.21 10.70 -6.26
CA ALA A 90 -16.07 10.00 -5.70
C ALA A 90 -14.75 10.41 -6.37
N ASN A 91 -14.77 10.74 -7.66
CA ASN A 91 -13.66 11.23 -8.50
C ASN A 91 -12.31 10.48 -8.47
N GLU A 92 -12.17 9.42 -7.68
CA GLU A 92 -10.98 8.58 -7.50
C GLU A 92 -11.40 7.13 -7.21
N VAL A 93 -10.67 6.19 -7.79
CA VAL A 93 -10.84 4.74 -7.59
C VAL A 93 -9.49 4.07 -7.36
N LEU A 94 -9.48 3.06 -6.49
CA LEU A 94 -8.43 2.06 -6.40
C LEU A 94 -9.01 0.72 -6.88
N PHE A 95 -8.47 0.21 -7.98
CA PHE A 95 -9.04 -0.91 -8.73
C PHE A 95 -8.04 -2.07 -8.80
N HIS A 96 -8.51 -3.28 -8.50
CA HIS A 96 -7.78 -4.53 -8.66
C HIS A 96 -8.41 -5.33 -9.81
N SER A 97 -7.63 -5.63 -10.85
CA SER A 97 -8.16 -6.18 -12.11
C SER A 97 -8.94 -7.50 -11.99
N SER A 98 -8.79 -8.23 -10.89
CA SER A 98 -9.49 -9.49 -10.63
C SER A 98 -10.38 -9.52 -9.38
N GLN A 99 -10.36 -8.48 -8.54
CA GLN A 99 -11.03 -8.49 -7.22
C GLN A 99 -11.97 -7.30 -6.99
N GLY A 100 -12.14 -6.44 -7.99
CA GLY A 100 -13.04 -5.29 -7.91
C GLY A 100 -12.32 -4.02 -7.46
N TYR A 101 -13.05 -3.11 -6.81
CA TYR A 101 -12.56 -1.74 -6.57
C TYR A 101 -13.14 -1.11 -5.32
N TYR A 102 -12.47 -0.06 -4.85
CA TYR A 102 -12.96 0.85 -3.82
C TYR A 102 -12.93 2.28 -4.34
N LEU A 103 -13.97 3.04 -4.03
CA LEU A 103 -14.08 4.45 -4.40
C LEU A 103 -13.70 5.32 -3.21
N LYS A 104 -13.24 6.53 -3.51
CA LYS A 104 -13.32 7.59 -2.50
C LYS A 104 -14.79 7.80 -2.13
N GLY A 105 -15.05 7.95 -0.83
CA GLY A 105 -16.38 7.96 -0.24
C GLY A 105 -16.88 6.59 0.21
N THR A 106 -16.18 5.49 -0.11
CA THR A 106 -16.57 4.17 0.38
C THR A 106 -16.45 4.09 1.90
N VAL A 107 -17.49 3.56 2.53
CA VAL A 107 -17.51 3.12 3.93
C VAL A 107 -16.93 1.71 3.97
N LEU A 108 -15.85 1.52 4.73
CA LEU A 108 -15.14 0.22 4.81
C LEU A 108 -15.54 -0.60 6.03
N ASP A 109 -16.03 0.05 7.08
CA ASP A 109 -16.44 -0.60 8.32
C ASP A 109 -17.95 -0.42 8.50
N ALA A 110 -18.70 -1.49 8.27
CA ALA A 110 -20.15 -1.47 8.42
C ALA A 110 -20.60 -1.17 9.86
N SER A 111 -19.75 -1.42 10.86
CA SER A 111 -20.05 -1.06 12.26
C SER A 111 -19.88 0.44 12.53
N ASN A 112 -19.16 1.15 11.66
CA ASN A 112 -19.00 2.60 11.71
C ASN A 112 -19.33 3.25 10.35
N PRO A 113 -20.62 3.28 9.97
CA PRO A 113 -21.05 3.73 8.64
C PRO A 113 -20.83 5.23 8.40
N GLN A 114 -20.40 5.96 9.43
CA GLN A 114 -20.13 7.40 9.37
C GLN A 114 -18.68 7.71 9.02
N VAL A 115 -17.83 6.69 8.84
CA VAL A 115 -16.43 6.85 8.44
C VAL A 115 -16.24 6.33 7.02
N SER A 116 -15.67 7.17 6.16
CA SER A 116 -15.43 6.83 4.76
C SER A 116 -14.02 7.19 4.32
N VAL A 117 -13.58 6.61 3.21
CA VAL A 117 -12.31 6.93 2.56
C VAL A 117 -12.39 8.32 1.94
N SER A 118 -11.55 9.26 2.37
CA SER A 118 -11.49 10.59 1.76
C SER A 118 -10.44 10.68 0.65
N ARG A 119 -9.42 9.82 0.69
CA ARG A 119 -8.34 9.75 -0.31
C ARG A 119 -7.53 8.45 -0.16
N PHE A 120 -7.13 7.85 -1.28
CA PHE A 120 -6.11 6.80 -1.26
C PHE A 120 -4.71 7.41 -1.25
N LEU A 121 -3.88 7.09 -0.25
CA LEU A 121 -2.51 7.60 -0.15
C LEU A 121 -1.51 6.68 -0.85
N LYS A 122 -1.58 5.39 -0.56
CA LYS A 122 -0.66 4.36 -1.07
C LYS A 122 -1.36 3.01 -1.24
N PHE A 123 -0.80 2.14 -2.08
CA PHE A 123 -1.35 0.81 -2.32
C PHE A 123 -0.27 -0.19 -2.73
N TRP A 124 -0.49 -1.47 -2.42
CA TRP A 124 0.43 -2.56 -2.71
C TRP A 124 -0.32 -3.83 -3.08
N PRO A 125 0.06 -4.56 -4.14
CA PRO A 125 -0.39 -5.92 -4.36
C PRO A 125 0.19 -6.85 -3.29
N ALA A 126 -0.47 -7.98 -3.07
CA ALA A 126 0.00 -9.08 -2.25
C ALA A 126 -0.44 -10.44 -2.83
N ALA A 127 -0.02 -11.52 -2.20
CA ALA A 127 -0.27 -12.88 -2.65
C ALA A 127 -1.76 -13.25 -2.66
N GLY A 128 -2.17 -14.06 -3.65
CA GLY A 128 -3.47 -14.71 -3.68
C GLY A 128 -4.64 -13.73 -3.76
N GLY A 129 -4.55 -12.74 -4.65
CA GLY A 129 -5.59 -11.71 -4.85
C GLY A 129 -5.71 -10.69 -3.71
N LYS A 130 -4.89 -10.78 -2.67
CA LYS A 130 -4.90 -9.81 -1.58
C LYS A 130 -4.18 -8.54 -2.01
N TRP A 131 -4.55 -7.43 -1.39
CA TRP A 131 -3.86 -6.17 -1.62
C TRP A 131 -4.07 -5.21 -0.46
N PHE A 132 -3.19 -4.23 -0.33
CA PHE A 132 -3.19 -3.27 0.75
C PHE A 132 -3.44 -1.88 0.23
N PHE A 133 -4.01 -1.03 1.08
CA PHE A 133 -3.98 0.40 0.85
C PHE A 133 -3.92 1.19 2.15
N LEU A 134 -3.21 2.32 2.07
CA LEU A 134 -3.21 3.35 3.10
C LEU A 134 -4.16 4.45 2.65
N ALA A 135 -5.14 4.80 3.47
CA ALA A 135 -6.14 5.80 3.15
C ALA A 135 -6.22 6.90 4.21
N LYS A 136 -6.55 8.11 3.76
CA LYS A 136 -7.14 9.12 4.63
C LYS A 136 -8.62 8.84 4.80
N LEU A 137 -9.12 9.10 5.99
CA LEU A 137 -10.50 8.91 6.41
C LEU A 137 -11.17 10.27 6.60
N THR A 138 -12.51 10.27 6.58
CA THR A 138 -13.33 11.42 6.96
C THR A 138 -14.63 10.94 7.58
N GLY A 139 -15.36 11.86 8.22
CA GLY A 139 -16.66 11.62 8.81
C GLY A 139 -16.67 11.75 10.33
N ARG A 140 -17.73 11.26 10.98
CA ARG A 140 -17.95 11.51 12.42
C ARG A 140 -16.86 10.83 13.26
N GLY A 141 -16.30 11.57 14.20
CA GLY A 141 -15.26 11.06 15.10
C GLY A 141 -13.88 10.92 14.43
N VAL A 142 -13.75 11.28 13.15
CA VAL A 142 -12.46 11.39 12.47
C VAL A 142 -11.92 12.82 12.67
N ASN A 143 -10.68 12.92 13.13
CA ASN A 143 -9.93 14.16 13.28
C ASN A 143 -8.46 13.91 12.92
N SER A 144 -7.61 14.94 12.99
CA SER A 144 -6.20 14.86 12.59
C SER A 144 -5.34 13.88 13.40
N SER A 145 -5.86 13.29 14.49
CA SER A 145 -5.16 12.29 15.29
C SER A 145 -5.56 10.85 14.96
N ASN A 146 -6.56 10.63 14.10
CA ASN A 146 -7.08 9.30 13.74
C ASN A 146 -7.62 9.20 12.31
N ASP A 147 -7.12 10.04 11.40
CA ASP A 147 -7.60 10.18 10.03
C ASP A 147 -6.80 9.34 9.01
N CYS A 148 -5.82 8.53 9.43
CA CYS A 148 -5.10 7.63 8.54
C CYS A 148 -5.25 6.17 8.99
N ALA A 149 -5.44 5.27 8.02
CA ALA A 149 -5.59 3.84 8.27
C ALA A 149 -4.97 2.98 7.17
N LEU A 150 -4.35 1.88 7.58
CA LEU A 150 -3.87 0.81 6.71
C LEU A 150 -4.91 -0.30 6.66
N TYR A 151 -5.32 -0.67 5.46
CA TYR A 151 -6.27 -1.74 5.19
C TYR A 151 -5.61 -2.86 4.39
N LEU A 152 -6.06 -4.08 4.66
CA LEU A 152 -5.88 -5.28 3.82
C LEU A 152 -7.20 -5.59 3.15
N VAL A 153 -7.19 -5.88 1.87
CA VAL A 153 -8.33 -6.41 1.12
C VAL A 153 -8.07 -7.88 0.85
N ASP A 154 -9.05 -8.71 1.17
CA ASP A 154 -9.12 -10.13 0.85
C ASP A 154 -10.55 -10.45 0.35
N THR A 155 -10.85 -11.73 0.13
CA THR A 155 -12.13 -12.20 -0.41
C THR A 155 -13.38 -11.69 0.32
N GLY A 156 -13.34 -11.47 1.64
CA GLY A 156 -14.48 -10.92 2.38
C GLY A 156 -14.52 -9.39 2.50
N GLY A 157 -13.63 -8.67 1.79
CA GLY A 157 -13.62 -7.21 1.73
C GLY A 157 -12.41 -6.55 2.40
N ALA A 158 -12.55 -5.28 2.76
CA ALA A 158 -11.49 -4.49 3.37
C ALA A 158 -11.47 -4.64 4.90
N TYR A 159 -10.27 -4.82 5.44
CA TYR A 159 -10.02 -5.09 6.84
C TYR A 159 -9.02 -4.09 7.40
N LEU A 160 -9.40 -3.41 8.47
CA LEU A 160 -8.50 -2.52 9.19
C LEU A 160 -7.36 -3.33 9.82
N LEU A 161 -6.12 -2.94 9.54
CA LEU A 161 -4.91 -3.49 10.16
C LEU A 161 -4.33 -2.56 11.22
N LEU A 162 -4.28 -1.26 10.92
CA LEU A 162 -3.70 -0.25 11.79
C LEU A 162 -4.33 1.10 11.52
N ARG A 163 -4.59 1.89 12.56
CA ARG A 163 -5.11 3.25 12.45
C ARG A 163 -4.35 4.20 13.37
N GLU A 164 -4.20 5.44 12.94
CA GLU A 164 -3.80 6.52 13.84
C GLU A 164 -4.83 6.68 14.97
N GLY A 165 -4.34 7.00 16.18
CA GLY A 165 -5.18 7.15 17.37
C GLY A 165 -5.53 5.85 18.09
N ASP A 166 -5.32 4.68 17.47
CA ASP A 166 -5.52 3.39 18.12
C ASP A 166 -4.38 3.08 19.09
N TYR A 167 -4.71 2.41 20.18
CA TYR A 167 -3.72 1.95 21.16
C TYR A 167 -2.83 0.85 20.56
N VAL A 168 -1.53 0.94 20.86
CA VAL A 168 -0.58 -0.10 20.46
C VAL A 168 -0.66 -1.26 21.45
N ALA A 169 -1.04 -2.45 20.96
CA ALA A 169 -1.03 -3.66 21.77
C ALA A 169 0.38 -3.98 22.28
N GLY A 170 0.50 -4.40 23.54
CA GLY A 170 1.78 -4.72 24.17
C GLY A 170 2.65 -3.50 24.51
N CYS A 171 2.09 -2.30 24.52
CA CYS A 171 2.73 -1.09 25.01
C CYS A 171 1.88 -0.43 26.09
N ASP A 172 2.53 0.16 27.11
CA ASP A 172 1.88 0.83 28.24
C ASP A 172 1.18 2.16 27.84
N GLY A 173 0.10 2.06 27.06
CA GLY A 173 -0.79 3.16 26.71
C GLY A 173 -0.47 4.08 25.51
N PRO A 174 0.65 3.99 24.76
CA PRO A 174 0.83 4.88 23.61
C PRO A 174 -0.16 4.53 22.49
N LYS A 175 -0.60 5.57 21.79
CA LYS A 175 -1.38 5.44 20.55
C LYS A 175 -0.49 5.60 19.33
N VAL A 176 -0.89 4.99 18.21
CA VAL A 176 -0.31 5.26 16.90
C VAL A 176 -0.48 6.75 16.60
N GLY A 177 0.63 7.47 16.40
CA GLY A 177 0.61 8.89 16.06
C GLY A 177 0.45 9.10 14.56
N VAL A 178 1.45 8.65 13.79
CA VAL A 178 1.48 8.75 12.32
C VAL A 178 1.95 7.43 11.72
N ILE A 179 1.29 6.96 10.68
CA ILE A 179 1.80 5.86 9.85
C ILE A 179 2.86 6.42 8.89
N GLN A 180 4.14 6.34 9.28
CA GLN A 180 5.24 7.02 8.59
C GLN A 180 5.63 6.31 7.29
N ARG A 181 5.74 4.98 7.34
CA ARG A 181 6.12 4.13 6.19
C ARG A 181 5.41 2.79 6.28
N VAL A 182 5.11 2.25 5.10
CA VAL A 182 4.62 0.88 4.91
C VAL A 182 5.41 0.31 3.74
N ASP A 183 5.77 -0.95 3.83
CA ASP A 183 6.22 -1.74 2.69
C ASP A 183 5.58 -3.13 2.77
N VAL A 184 5.27 -3.70 1.61
CA VAL A 184 4.55 -4.97 1.48
C VAL A 184 5.27 -5.80 0.44
N GLU A 185 5.65 -7.02 0.81
CA GLU A 185 6.20 -7.97 -0.14
C GLU A 185 5.05 -8.59 -0.97
N PRO A 186 5.13 -8.49 -2.31
CA PRO A 186 3.99 -8.81 -3.18
C PRO A 186 3.71 -10.31 -3.35
N THR A 187 4.63 -11.21 -3.00
CA THR A 187 4.56 -12.66 -3.28
C THR A 187 3.98 -13.48 -2.15
N GLY A 188 4.26 -13.10 -0.90
CA GLY A 188 3.86 -13.77 0.33
C GLY A 188 2.92 -12.92 1.18
N GLY A 189 2.88 -11.60 0.96
CA GLY A 189 2.01 -10.70 1.72
C GLY A 189 2.55 -10.35 3.10
N GLN A 190 3.83 -10.60 3.37
CA GLN A 190 4.49 -10.05 4.55
C GLN A 190 4.58 -8.53 4.41
N TYR A 191 4.42 -7.82 5.52
CA TYR A 191 4.46 -6.37 5.51
C TYR A 191 5.13 -5.82 6.75
N VAL A 192 5.64 -4.60 6.62
CA VAL A 192 6.27 -3.84 7.69
C VAL A 192 5.70 -2.43 7.73
N VAL A 193 5.49 -1.92 8.94
CA VAL A 193 4.98 -0.57 9.19
C VAL A 193 5.91 0.15 10.17
N LEU A 194 6.40 1.32 9.80
CA LEU A 194 7.03 2.25 10.73
C LEU A 194 6.03 3.33 11.10
N THR A 195 5.89 3.57 12.40
CA THR A 195 4.98 4.58 12.96
C THR A 195 5.70 5.51 13.91
N SER A 196 5.16 6.72 14.09
CA SER A 196 5.36 7.44 15.33
C SER A 196 4.33 7.01 16.37
N LEU A 197 4.67 7.18 17.64
CA LEU A 197 3.80 6.93 18.78
C LEU A 197 3.59 8.21 19.59
N THR A 198 2.43 8.32 20.23
CA THR A 198 2.10 9.40 21.17
C THR A 198 2.58 9.09 22.60
N GLY A 199 2.51 10.07 23.50
CA GLY A 199 2.72 9.89 24.95
C GLY A 199 4.14 10.10 25.46
N SER A 200 5.19 9.66 24.75
CA SER A 200 6.58 9.84 25.20
C SER A 200 7.58 10.06 24.06
N SER A 201 8.30 11.19 24.08
CA SER A 201 9.34 11.52 23.09
C SER A 201 10.52 10.53 23.10
N ALA A 202 10.78 9.89 24.24
CA ALA A 202 11.81 8.88 24.39
C ALA A 202 11.43 7.52 23.77
N ALA A 203 10.14 7.30 23.50
CA ALA A 203 9.61 6.04 22.97
C ALA A 203 8.54 6.26 21.88
N ASN A 204 8.76 7.28 21.04
CA ASN A 204 7.80 7.79 20.05
C ASN A 204 7.92 7.16 18.65
N GLN A 205 8.58 6.02 18.49
CA GLN A 205 8.62 5.31 17.21
C GLN A 205 8.53 3.80 17.44
N ALA A 206 7.85 3.12 16.52
CA ALA A 206 7.72 1.67 16.53
C ALA A 206 7.70 1.09 15.12
N VAL A 207 8.30 -0.08 14.99
CA VAL A 207 8.23 -0.94 13.81
C VAL A 207 7.31 -2.10 14.15
N PHE A 208 6.37 -2.34 13.25
CA PHE A 208 5.48 -3.48 13.26
C PHE A 208 5.73 -4.35 12.04
N THR A 209 5.50 -5.64 12.18
CA THR A 209 5.44 -6.58 11.05
C THR A 209 4.16 -7.39 11.10
N GLY A 210 3.64 -7.80 9.97
CA GLY A 210 2.56 -8.77 9.90
C GLY A 210 2.63 -9.60 8.63
N ASP A 211 1.67 -10.52 8.49
CA ASP A 211 1.57 -11.44 7.38
C ASP A 211 0.10 -11.54 6.94
N ALA A 212 -0.22 -11.03 5.74
CA ALA A 212 -1.57 -11.10 5.21
C ALA A 212 -2.02 -12.53 4.84
N ALA A 213 -1.08 -13.47 4.69
CA ALA A 213 -1.39 -14.88 4.46
C ALA A 213 -1.63 -15.64 5.79
N ALA A 214 -1.26 -15.08 6.93
CA ALA A 214 -1.44 -15.73 8.23
C ALA A 214 -2.91 -15.68 8.68
N GLY A 215 -3.65 -16.78 8.56
CA GLY A 215 -5.05 -16.89 9.02
C GLY A 215 -6.10 -16.65 7.94
N ASN A 216 -7.34 -16.38 8.36
CA ASN A 216 -8.53 -16.27 7.50
C ASN A 216 -9.45 -15.10 7.93
N ASP A 217 -10.53 -14.89 7.18
CA ASP A 217 -11.50 -13.80 7.40
C ASP A 217 -12.49 -14.07 8.55
N THR A 218 -12.48 -15.28 9.15
CA THR A 218 -13.48 -15.72 10.13
C THR A 218 -12.96 -15.66 11.56
N ASP A 219 -12.09 -16.58 11.95
CA ASP A 219 -11.69 -16.86 13.33
C ASP A 219 -10.21 -16.55 13.57
N LYS A 220 -9.41 -16.46 12.50
CA LYS A 220 -7.95 -16.28 12.57
C LYS A 220 -7.49 -14.92 12.06
N ARG A 221 -8.40 -13.95 11.97
CA ARG A 221 -8.10 -12.60 11.48
C ARG A 221 -7.03 -11.88 12.31
N ALA A 222 -6.97 -12.15 13.62
CA ALA A 222 -5.97 -11.57 14.51
C ALA A 222 -4.52 -11.93 14.12
N LEU A 223 -4.30 -13.05 13.42
CA LEU A 223 -2.97 -13.46 12.95
C LEU A 223 -2.44 -12.56 11.83
N ARG A 224 -3.31 -11.81 11.13
CA ARG A 224 -2.95 -10.86 10.08
C ARG A 224 -2.58 -9.48 10.62
N LEU A 225 -2.87 -9.21 11.89
CA LEU A 225 -2.66 -7.89 12.50
C LEU A 225 -1.16 -7.61 12.70
N PRO A 226 -0.75 -6.33 12.64
CA PRO A 226 0.63 -5.94 12.85
C PRO A 226 1.06 -6.21 14.30
N VAL A 227 2.21 -6.85 14.46
CA VAL A 227 2.83 -7.14 15.77
C VAL A 227 4.04 -6.22 15.96
N LEU A 228 4.15 -5.61 17.14
CA LEU A 228 5.27 -4.76 17.51
C LEU A 228 6.58 -5.57 17.54
N LYS A 229 7.60 -5.07 16.85
CA LYS A 229 8.92 -5.71 16.78
C LYS A 229 10.02 -4.88 17.43
N LEU A 230 10.13 -3.62 17.02
CA LEU A 230 11.11 -2.68 17.59
C LEU A 230 10.40 -1.43 18.08
N ARG A 231 10.91 -0.87 19.18
CA ARG A 231 10.43 0.39 19.74
C ARG A 231 11.62 1.26 20.15
N LYS A 232 11.53 2.54 19.84
CA LYS A 232 12.49 3.53 20.35
C LYS A 232 12.47 3.53 21.88
N GLY A 233 13.64 3.71 22.49
CA GLY A 233 13.84 3.70 23.94
C GLY A 233 14.09 2.31 24.52
N THR A 234 13.77 1.23 23.79
CA THR A 234 14.08 -0.14 24.21
C THR A 234 15.58 -0.39 24.17
N SER A 235 16.11 -1.04 25.20
CA SER A 235 17.50 -1.51 25.24
C SER A 235 17.69 -2.66 24.26
N TYR A 236 18.78 -2.60 23.51
CA TYR A 236 19.15 -3.62 22.53
C TYR A 236 20.66 -3.88 22.65
N GLN A 237 21.06 -5.13 22.46
CA GLN A 237 22.48 -5.47 22.40
C GLN A 237 23.00 -5.09 21.01
N ALA A 238 23.75 -3.99 20.93
CA ALA A 238 24.37 -3.59 19.68
C ALA A 238 25.35 -4.67 19.20
N PRO A 239 25.68 -4.72 17.89
CA PRO A 239 26.67 -5.67 17.37
C PRO A 239 28.05 -5.59 18.05
N THR A 240 28.34 -4.46 18.71
CA THR A 240 29.55 -4.23 19.52
C THR A 240 29.53 -4.97 20.87
N GLY A 241 28.45 -5.67 21.21
CA GLY A 241 28.24 -6.38 22.47
C GLY A 241 27.72 -5.49 23.62
N SER A 242 27.71 -4.17 23.44
CA SER A 242 27.18 -3.24 24.44
C SER A 242 25.66 -3.12 24.37
N THR A 243 25.01 -3.08 25.53
CA THR A 243 23.57 -2.78 25.63
C THR A 243 23.37 -1.27 25.56
N THR A 244 22.63 -0.82 24.56
CA THR A 244 22.35 0.61 24.30
C THR A 244 20.89 0.77 23.90
N LYS A 245 20.32 1.97 24.09
CA LYS A 245 18.90 2.21 23.77
C LYS A 245 18.74 2.62 22.32
N ILE A 246 17.67 2.16 21.69
CA ILE A 246 17.27 2.63 20.36
C ILE A 246 16.90 4.11 20.45
N LEU A 247 17.61 4.95 19.71
CA LEU A 247 17.39 6.39 19.63
C LEU A 247 16.45 6.77 18.47
N SER A 248 16.54 6.10 17.33
CA SER A 248 15.62 6.30 16.20
C SER A 248 15.55 5.10 15.27
N LEU A 249 14.42 4.98 14.58
CA LEU A 249 14.13 3.95 13.58
C LEU A 249 13.81 4.62 12.24
N SER A 250 14.31 4.06 11.14
CA SER A 250 14.01 4.57 9.78
C SER A 250 14.04 3.47 8.73
N MET A 251 13.25 3.65 7.65
CA MET A 251 13.16 2.78 6.48
C MET A 251 13.51 3.58 5.22
N THR A 252 14.27 2.98 4.30
CA THR A 252 14.78 3.63 3.08
C THR A 252 14.01 3.25 1.81
N ASN A 253 12.75 2.84 1.92
CA ASN A 253 11.98 2.41 0.75
C ASN A 253 11.63 3.58 -0.18
N THR A 254 11.44 3.26 -1.47
CA THR A 254 11.10 4.25 -2.48
C THR A 254 9.70 4.83 -2.24
N ASN A 255 9.59 6.16 -2.23
CA ASN A 255 8.31 6.84 -2.11
C ASN A 255 7.83 7.25 -3.50
N ASP A 256 6.90 6.48 -4.05
CA ASP A 256 6.27 6.81 -5.32
C ASP A 256 5.25 7.94 -5.14
N ALA A 257 5.31 8.97 -6.00
CA ALA A 257 4.40 10.11 -5.93
C ALA A 257 2.93 9.73 -6.19
N ALA A 258 2.69 8.65 -6.94
CA ALA A 258 1.37 8.08 -7.14
C ALA A 258 0.96 7.09 -6.03
N GLY A 259 1.81 6.85 -5.05
CA GLY A 259 1.54 5.95 -3.93
C GLY A 259 1.64 4.46 -4.27
N ALA A 260 2.05 4.10 -5.49
CA ALA A 260 2.18 2.71 -5.89
C ALA A 260 3.42 2.06 -5.26
N GLY A 261 3.22 1.00 -4.46
CA GLY A 261 4.28 0.17 -3.93
C GLY A 261 4.49 -1.12 -4.73
N ALA A 262 5.55 -1.87 -4.40
CA ALA A 262 5.93 -3.13 -5.05
C ALA A 262 5.99 -3.09 -6.59
N LYS A 263 6.34 -1.94 -7.16
CA LYS A 263 6.42 -1.72 -8.62
C LYS A 263 7.75 -2.16 -9.25
N GLY A 264 8.48 -3.09 -8.62
CA GLY A 264 9.82 -3.52 -9.04
C GLY A 264 10.98 -2.62 -8.56
N GLY A 265 10.70 -1.64 -7.70
CA GLY A 265 11.72 -0.83 -7.02
C GLY A 265 12.27 -1.51 -5.75
N PRO A 266 13.31 -0.94 -5.11
CA PRO A 266 13.85 -1.46 -3.86
C PRO A 266 12.78 -1.52 -2.75
N GLN A 267 12.73 -2.67 -2.07
CA GLN A 267 11.89 -2.92 -0.90
C GLN A 267 12.77 -3.14 0.32
N VAL A 268 12.23 -2.83 1.49
CA VAL A 268 12.90 -3.08 2.78
C VAL A 268 12.47 -4.39 3.42
N ILE A 269 11.59 -5.15 2.78
CA ILE A 269 11.12 -6.46 3.22
C ILE A 269 11.28 -7.49 2.10
N ASP A 270 11.69 -8.71 2.45
CA ASP A 270 11.78 -9.84 1.50
C ASP A 270 10.66 -10.87 1.70
N ALA A 271 10.57 -11.85 0.80
CA ALA A 271 9.51 -12.87 0.78
C ALA A 271 9.53 -13.82 1.99
N ASN A 272 10.61 -13.80 2.77
CA ASN A 272 10.69 -14.55 4.02
C ASN A 272 10.24 -13.69 5.21
N GLY A 273 9.91 -12.41 5.00
CA GLY A 273 9.59 -11.45 6.05
C GLY A 273 10.82 -10.87 6.75
N ASN A 274 12.02 -11.03 6.20
CA ASN A 274 13.18 -10.32 6.71
C ASN A 274 13.08 -8.85 6.33
N VAL A 275 13.30 -7.97 7.30
CA VAL A 275 13.24 -6.53 7.12
C VAL A 275 14.64 -5.94 7.26
N VAL A 276 14.95 -4.91 6.46
CA VAL A 276 16.11 -4.04 6.62
C VAL A 276 15.68 -2.69 7.20
N ILE A 277 16.19 -2.35 8.38
CA ILE A 277 15.85 -1.11 9.10
C ILE A 277 17.13 -0.41 9.54
N CYS A 278 17.19 0.90 9.36
CA CYS A 278 18.27 1.69 9.94
C CYS A 278 17.90 2.07 11.38
N VAL A 279 18.74 1.64 12.32
CA VAL A 279 18.60 1.88 13.74
C VAL A 279 19.77 2.74 14.21
N GLN A 280 19.44 3.84 14.88
CA GLN A 280 20.42 4.66 15.58
C GLN A 280 20.28 4.40 17.08
N PHE A 281 21.41 4.34 17.78
CA PHE A 281 21.44 4.13 19.23
C PHE A 281 21.84 5.39 20.01
N THR A 282 21.70 5.35 21.33
CA THR A 282 22.01 6.49 22.22
C THR A 282 23.49 6.86 22.23
N ASP A 283 24.39 5.92 21.96
CA ASP A 283 25.83 6.12 21.75
C ASP A 283 26.17 6.75 20.38
N LYS A 284 25.14 7.11 19.59
CA LYS A 284 25.21 7.71 18.25
C LYS A 284 25.65 6.77 17.14
N SER A 285 25.93 5.50 17.42
CA SER A 285 26.17 4.50 16.39
C SER A 285 24.91 4.29 15.53
N LYS A 286 25.11 3.99 14.24
CA LYS A 286 24.06 3.72 13.26
C LYS A 286 24.33 2.37 12.61
N HIS A 287 23.32 1.53 12.58
CA HIS A 287 23.41 0.18 12.03
C HIS A 287 22.25 -0.09 11.08
N LEU A 288 22.52 -0.88 10.05
CA LEU A 288 21.48 -1.56 9.28
C LEU A 288 21.22 -2.91 9.94
N MET A 289 20.03 -3.08 10.49
CA MET A 289 19.58 -4.38 11.00
C MET A 289 18.85 -5.11 9.89
N LYS A 290 19.22 -6.38 9.67
CA LYS A 290 18.54 -7.30 8.75
C LYS A 290 18.07 -8.53 9.51
N GLY A 291 16.84 -8.94 9.29
CA GLY A 291 16.29 -10.19 9.82
C GLY A 291 14.79 -10.09 10.10
N LYS A 292 14.24 -11.06 10.82
CA LYS A 292 12.89 -10.95 11.41
C LYS A 292 13.05 -10.26 12.78
N PRO A 293 12.79 -8.95 12.89
CA PRO A 293 12.89 -8.28 14.19
C PRO A 293 11.84 -8.79 15.17
#